data_AF-A0A6I3EVS1-F1
#
_entry.id   AF-A0A6I3EVS1-F1
#
_cell.length_a   1.000
_cell.length_b   1.000
_cell.length_c   1.000
_cell.angle_alpha   90.00
_cell.angle_beta   90.00
_cell.angle_gamma   90.00
#
_symmetry.space_group_name_H-M   'P 1'
#
loop_
_entity.id
_entity.type
_entity.pdbx_description
1 polymer ?
#
loop_
_entity_poly.entity_id
_entity_poly.type
_entity_poly.pdbx_seq_one_letter_code
_entity_poly.pdbx_strand_id
1 'polypeptide(L)'
;MPPTRLGAPLSKEFPVSDEQFEQFKACAVEVLAVSADQVTMEARFGDDLDADSLDLVELVMKLEEVFDVTVDESELENIETVGQAYNLVISKK
;
A
#
# COMPACT_ATOMS: atom_id res chain seq x y z
N MET A 1 -28.15 34.86 9.60
CA MET A 1 -27.72 33.57 10.18
C MET A 1 -28.52 32.46 9.54
N PRO A 2 -27.90 31.51 8.83
CA PRO A 2 -28.51 30.23 8.51
C PRO A 2 -28.04 29.11 9.47
N PRO A 3 -28.80 28.00 9.58
CA PRO A 3 -28.77 27.09 10.73
C PRO A 3 -27.76 25.95 10.61
N THR A 4 -27.54 25.31 11.77
CA THR A 4 -26.59 24.21 12.07
C THR A 4 -27.03 22.85 11.51
N ARG A 5 -26.05 22.11 10.97
CA ARG A 5 -25.87 20.63 10.83
C ARG A 5 -27.03 19.74 10.34
N LEU A 6 -26.78 19.08 9.20
CA LEU A 6 -27.15 17.71 8.81
C LEU A 6 -26.00 17.28 7.86
N GLY A 7 -25.28 16.16 7.98
CA GLY A 7 -25.68 14.83 8.40
C GLY A 7 -25.72 13.90 7.17
N ALA A 8 -24.58 13.26 6.87
CA ALA A 8 -24.33 12.12 5.96
C ALA A 8 -24.17 12.38 4.44
N PRO A 9 -23.49 11.47 3.70
CA PRO A 9 -22.65 10.34 4.12
C PRO A 9 -21.16 10.58 3.82
N LEU A 10 -20.29 9.93 4.60
CA LEU A 10 -18.91 9.68 4.18
C LEU A 10 -18.99 8.75 2.96
N SER A 11 -18.98 9.33 1.77
CA SER A 11 -18.54 8.64 0.56
C SER A 11 -17.10 8.26 0.80
N LYS A 12 -16.85 7.08 1.38
CA LYS A 12 -15.53 6.44 1.34
C LYS A 12 -15.28 5.94 -0.09
N GLU A 13 -15.30 6.86 -1.04
CA GLU A 13 -14.35 6.76 -2.14
C GLU A 13 -13.05 7.15 -1.47
N PHE A 14 -12.18 6.18 -1.17
CA PHE A 14 -10.82 6.53 -0.81
C PHE A 14 -10.19 7.02 -2.12
N PRO A 15 -10.03 8.34 -2.35
CA PRO A 15 -9.13 8.75 -3.41
C PRO A 15 -7.79 8.10 -3.04
N VAL A 16 -7.16 7.42 -4.00
CA VAL A 16 -5.75 7.08 -3.87
C VAL A 16 -5.07 8.42 -3.61
N SER A 17 -4.82 8.73 -2.35
CA SER A 17 -4.25 10.01 -1.98
C SER A 17 -2.80 9.85 -2.37
N ASP A 18 -2.30 10.68 -3.30
CA ASP A 18 -0.94 10.58 -3.81
C ASP A 18 0.08 10.41 -2.66
N GLU A 19 -0.16 11.05 -1.51
CA GLU A 19 0.64 10.91 -0.28
C GLU A 19 0.76 9.47 0.27
N GLN A 20 -0.32 8.68 0.24
CA GLN A 20 -0.30 7.30 0.74
C GLN A 20 0.51 6.39 -0.17
N PHE A 21 0.35 6.56 -1.48
CA PHE A 21 1.12 5.79 -2.45
C PHE A 21 2.60 6.23 -2.44
N GLU A 22 2.88 7.52 -2.25
CA GLU A 22 4.25 8.01 -2.10
C GLU A 22 4.93 7.47 -0.83
N GLN A 23 4.21 7.37 0.30
CA GLN A 23 4.73 6.68 1.50
C GLN A 23 4.98 5.19 1.25
N PHE A 24 4.04 4.51 0.60
CA PHE A 24 4.21 3.10 0.23
C PHE A 24 5.44 2.93 -0.66
N LYS A 25 5.56 3.79 -1.68
CA LYS A 25 6.66 3.79 -2.65
C LYS A 25 7.99 4.01 -1.97
N ALA A 26 8.08 4.96 -1.03
CA ALA A 26 9.29 5.19 -0.25
C ALA A 26 9.72 3.93 0.53
N CYS A 27 8.78 3.23 1.15
CA CYS A 27 9.06 1.98 1.86
C CYS A 27 9.53 0.89 0.89
N ALA A 28 8.85 0.72 -0.24
CA ALA A 28 9.23 -0.25 -1.26
C ALA A 28 10.63 0.01 -1.84
N VAL A 29 10.97 1.26 -2.10
CA VAL A 29 12.30 1.67 -2.58
C VAL A 29 13.38 1.39 -1.54
N GLU A 30 13.11 1.66 -0.27
CA GLU A 30 14.06 1.44 0.82
C GLU A 30 14.30 -0.05 1.08
N VAL A 31 13.22 -0.85 1.12
CA VAL A 31 13.30 -2.29 1.43
C VAL A 31 13.79 -3.09 0.24
N LEU A 32 13.22 -2.89 -0.95
CA LEU A 32 13.56 -3.65 -2.15
C LEU A 32 14.83 -3.13 -2.83
N ALA A 33 15.40 -2.02 -2.37
CA ALA A 33 16.55 -1.35 -2.98
C ALA A 33 16.39 -1.05 -4.50
N VAL A 34 15.15 -0.81 -4.94
CA VAL A 34 14.78 -0.52 -6.33
C VAL A 34 14.56 0.97 -6.57
N SER A 35 14.45 1.38 -7.83
CA SER A 35 14.14 2.78 -8.16
C SER A 35 12.65 3.09 -7.96
N ALA A 36 12.33 4.29 -7.46
CA ALA A 36 10.96 4.77 -7.29
C ALA A 36 10.15 4.75 -8.59
N ASP A 37 10.83 4.94 -9.72
CA ASP A 37 10.22 4.89 -11.06
C ASP A 37 9.77 3.48 -11.47
N GLN A 38 10.36 2.43 -10.88
CA GLN A 38 9.94 1.05 -11.13
C GLN A 38 8.74 0.64 -10.27
N VAL A 39 8.55 1.28 -9.12
CA VAL A 39 7.44 1.01 -8.20
C VAL A 39 6.16 1.67 -8.73
N THR A 40 5.54 0.99 -9.69
CA THR A 40 4.26 1.37 -10.30
C THR A 40 3.17 0.40 -9.84
N MET A 41 1.90 0.80 -9.88
CA MET A 41 0.78 -0.08 -9.47
C MET A 41 0.73 -1.40 -10.27
N GLU A 42 1.23 -1.39 -11.49
CA GLU A 42 1.25 -2.54 -12.40
C GLU A 42 2.52 -3.40 -12.25
N ALA A 43 3.55 -2.88 -11.56
CA ALA A 43 4.82 -3.58 -11.37
C ALA A 43 4.62 -4.84 -10.53
N ARG A 44 5.22 -5.93 -11.01
CA ARG A 44 5.27 -7.22 -10.32
C ARG A 44 6.49 -7.27 -9.43
N PHE A 45 6.31 -7.72 -8.20
CA PHE A 45 7.41 -7.79 -7.23
C PHE A 45 8.53 -8.71 -7.73
N GLY A 46 8.20 -9.95 -8.13
CA GLY A 46 9.21 -10.88 -8.65
C GLY A 46 9.75 -10.49 -10.03
N ASP A 47 8.88 -10.16 -10.99
CA ASP A 47 9.31 -9.99 -12.39
C ASP A 47 9.90 -8.61 -12.71
N ASP A 48 9.40 -7.53 -12.09
CA ASP A 48 9.82 -6.15 -12.40
C ASP A 48 10.76 -5.56 -11.33
N LEU A 49 10.57 -5.96 -10.07
CA LEU A 49 11.32 -5.43 -8.93
C LEU A 49 12.39 -6.41 -8.42
N ASP A 50 12.49 -7.62 -8.99
CA ASP A 50 13.41 -8.68 -8.57
C ASP A 50 13.31 -8.96 -7.05
N ALA A 51 12.10 -8.80 -6.50
CA ALA A 51 11.80 -8.95 -5.09
C ALA A 51 11.35 -10.39 -4.80
N ASP A 52 12.04 -11.03 -3.86
CA ASP A 52 11.73 -12.37 -3.40
C ASP A 52 10.62 -12.35 -2.33
N SER A 53 10.13 -13.53 -1.95
CA SER A 53 9.12 -13.67 -0.89
C SER A 53 9.58 -13.11 0.45
N LEU A 54 10.89 -13.12 0.73
CA LEU A 54 11.46 -12.50 1.94
C LEU A 54 11.35 -10.97 1.89
N ASP A 55 11.65 -10.37 0.73
CA ASP A 55 11.58 -8.93 0.56
C ASP A 55 10.13 -8.43 0.68
N LEU A 56 9.16 -9.23 0.20
CA LEU A 56 7.74 -8.99 0.41
C LEU A 56 7.36 -9.00 1.90
N VAL A 57 7.85 -9.96 2.67
CA VAL A 57 7.60 -10.04 4.12
C VAL A 57 8.19 -8.81 4.81
N GLU A 58 9.42 -8.42 4.51
CA GLU A 58 10.06 -7.23 5.09
C GLU A 58 9.32 -5.93 4.72
N LEU A 59 8.90 -5.80 3.46
CA LEU A 59 8.13 -4.65 2.98
C LEU A 59 6.80 -4.53 3.73
N VAL A 60 6.09 -5.65 3.86
CA VAL A 60 4.78 -5.66 4.52
C VAL A 60 4.94 -5.33 6.00
N MET A 61 5.91 -5.93 6.70
CA MET A 61 6.17 -5.60 8.11
C MET A 61 6.45 -4.10 8.30
N LYS A 62 7.20 -3.48 7.38
CA LYS A 62 7.43 -2.03 7.40
C LYS A 62 6.15 -1.23 7.16
N LEU A 63 5.32 -1.66 6.22
CA LEU A 63 4.05 -1.02 5.92
C LEU A 63 3.04 -1.18 7.06
N GLU A 64 2.99 -2.32 7.73
CA GLU A 64 2.18 -2.56 8.93
C GLU A 64 2.52 -1.56 10.03
N GLU A 65 3.80 -1.33 10.31
CA GLU A 65 4.26 -0.37 11.30
C GLU A 65 3.92 1.08 10.90
N VAL A 66 4.14 1.45 9.64
CA VAL A 66 3.93 2.82 9.15
C VAL A 66 2.44 3.17 9.03
N PHE A 67 1.63 2.23 8.57
CA PHE A 67 0.20 2.43 8.33
C PHE A 67 -0.68 2.02 9.51
N ASP A 68 -0.10 1.39 10.54
CA ASP A 68 -0.79 0.82 11.72
C ASP A 68 -1.86 -0.20 11.31
N VAL A 69 -1.47 -1.14 10.44
CA VAL A 69 -2.33 -2.20 9.90
C VAL A 69 -1.79 -3.59 10.22
N THR A 70 -2.61 -4.62 9.98
CA THR A 70 -2.21 -6.02 10.11
C THR A 70 -2.60 -6.77 8.84
N VAL A 71 -1.61 -7.44 8.26
CA VAL A 71 -1.71 -8.20 7.03
C VAL A 71 -1.36 -9.65 7.34
N ASP A 72 -2.24 -10.57 6.97
CA ASP A 72 -1.99 -11.99 7.18
C ASP A 72 -1.02 -12.53 6.11
N GLU A 73 -0.11 -13.43 6.49
CA GLU A 73 0.81 -14.10 5.55
C GLU A 73 0.07 -14.75 4.37
N SER A 74 -1.14 -15.27 4.60
CA SER A 74 -1.98 -15.86 3.55
C SER A 74 -2.43 -14.84 2.49
N GLU A 75 -2.57 -13.56 2.86
CA GLU A 75 -2.87 -12.50 1.91
C GLU A 75 -1.62 -12.14 1.09
N LEU A 76 -0.43 -12.21 1.70
CA LEU A 76 0.87 -12.00 1.04
C LEU A 76 1.17 -13.03 -0.03
N GLU A 77 0.82 -14.30 0.19
CA GLU A 77 0.96 -15.35 -0.82
C GLU A 77 0.17 -15.05 -2.11
N ASN A 78 -0.85 -14.20 -2.03
CA ASN A 78 -1.67 -13.79 -3.17
C ASN A 78 -1.25 -12.42 -3.76
N ILE A 79 -0.24 -11.77 -3.18
CA ILE A 79 0.32 -10.52 -3.68
C ILE A 79 1.37 -10.82 -4.75
N GLU A 80 1.09 -10.41 -5.99
CA GLU A 80 2.06 -10.46 -7.09
C GLU A 80 2.52 -9.06 -7.52
N THR A 81 1.66 -8.06 -7.31
CA THR A 81 1.87 -6.69 -7.82
C THR A 81 1.86 -5.65 -6.72
N VAL A 82 2.59 -4.56 -6.94
CA VAL A 82 2.62 -3.39 -6.05
C VAL A 82 1.21 -2.85 -5.79
N GLY A 83 0.36 -2.79 -6.81
CA GLY A 83 -1.02 -2.33 -6.66
C GLY A 83 -1.84 -3.22 -5.75
N GLN A 84 -1.63 -4.53 -5.76
CA GLN A 84 -2.30 -5.43 -4.82
C GLN A 84 -1.82 -5.20 -3.39
N ALA A 85 -0.50 -5.07 -3.17
CA ALA A 85 0.05 -4.82 -1.84
C ALA A 85 -0.45 -3.49 -1.27
N TYR A 86 -0.43 -2.44 -2.09
CA TYR A 86 -0.95 -1.14 -1.71
C TYR A 86 -2.44 -1.21 -1.35
N ASN A 87 -3.26 -1.81 -2.21
CA ASN A 87 -4.69 -1.93 -1.94
C ASN A 87 -4.98 -2.75 -0.68
N LEU A 88 -4.20 -3.79 -0.41
CA LEU A 88 -4.33 -4.62 0.79
C LEU A 88 -4.11 -3.78 2.05
N VAL A 89 -3.01 -3.04 2.11
CA VAL A 89 -2.66 -2.15 3.23
C VAL A 89 -3.74 -1.08 3.43
N ILE A 90 -4.18 -0.42 2.36
CA ILE A 90 -5.20 0.65 2.45
C ILE A 90 -6.58 0.09 2.83
N SER A 91 -6.93 -1.12 2.38
CA SER A 91 -8.22 -1.74 2.72
C SER A 91 -8.34 -2.14 4.19
N LYS A 92 -7.22 -2.27 4.90
CA LYS A 92 -7.17 -2.60 6.33
C LYS A 92 -7.25 -1.37 7.24
N LYS A 93 -7.12 -0.15 6.67
CA LYS A 93 -7.18 1.14 7.39
C LYS A 93 -8.61 1.67 7.54
#